data_AF-A0A2W5YCI8-F1
#
_entry.id   AF-A0A2W5YCI8-F1
#
_cell.length_a   1.000
_cell.length_b   1.000
_cell.length_c   1.000
_cell.angle_alpha   90.00
_cell.angle_beta   90.00
_cell.angle_gamma   90.00
#
_symmetry.space_group_name_H-M   'P 1'
#
loop_
_entity.id
_entity.type
_entity.pdbx_description
1 polymer ?
#
loop_
_entity_poly.entity_id
_entity_poly.type
_entity_poly.pdbx_seq_one_letter_code
_entity_poly.pdbx_strand_id
1 'polypeptide(L)'
;MLGPRKAGPVHHHFTPEEWQRIQGQPEFQELVAAKRRFIIPATIFFVLYYFALPVLVGYHPALMSRRVFGEVNLAYLFALSEFVMAWLIMALYLRRAKRFDQLEQVLIARVRSDYQ
;
A
#
# COMPACT_ATOMS: atom_id res chain seq x y z
N MET A 1 -4.56 -46.48 21.53
CA MET A 1 -3.55 -45.44 21.85
C MET A 1 -3.66 -44.33 20.81
N LEU A 2 -4.46 -43.29 21.08
CA LEU A 2 -4.56 -42.11 20.22
C LEU A 2 -3.53 -41.09 20.70
N GLY A 3 -2.52 -40.80 19.87
CA GLY A 3 -1.49 -39.81 20.17
C GLY A 3 -2.06 -38.38 20.25
N PRO A 4 -1.36 -37.45 20.91
CA PRO A 4 -1.83 -36.07 21.07
C PRO A 4 -2.00 -35.41 19.70
N ARG A 5 -3.23 -34.97 19.41
CA ARG A 5 -3.55 -34.11 18.26
C ARG A 5 -2.65 -32.88 18.36
N LYS A 6 -1.69 -32.75 17.43
CA LYS A 6 -0.99 -31.47 17.24
C LYS A 6 -2.06 -30.44 16.87
N ALA A 7 -2.28 -29.45 17.73
CA ALA A 7 -3.15 -28.33 17.41
C ALA A 7 -2.57 -27.68 16.14
N GLY A 8 -3.34 -27.72 15.05
CA GLY A 8 -3.02 -26.98 13.84
C GLY A 8 -2.95 -25.47 14.13
N PRO A 9 -2.36 -24.67 13.24
CA PRO A 9 -2.31 -23.22 13.41
C PRO A 9 -3.71 -22.67 13.70
N VAL A 10 -3.85 -22.02 14.85
CA VAL A 10 -5.11 -21.39 15.27
C VAL A 10 -5.32 -20.17 14.37
N HIS A 11 -6.04 -20.35 13.27
CA HIS A 11 -6.57 -19.23 12.51
C HIS A 11 -7.66 -18.57 13.39
N HIS A 12 -7.30 -17.52 14.13
CA HIS A 12 -8.26 -16.72 14.87
C HIS A 12 -9.20 -16.03 13.88
N HIS A 13 -10.37 -16.62 13.67
CA HIS A 13 -11.48 -15.93 13.03
C HIS A 13 -12.10 -15.01 14.08
N PHE A 14 -11.67 -13.76 14.11
CA PHE A 14 -12.32 -12.74 14.93
C PHE A 14 -13.78 -12.64 14.54
N THR A 15 -14.66 -12.77 15.52
CA THR A 15 -16.09 -12.55 15.34
C THR A 15 -16.35 -11.08 14.97
N PRO A 16 -17.45 -10.74 14.28
CA PRO A 16 -17.78 -9.35 13.94
C PRO A 16 -17.79 -8.41 15.16
N GLU A 17 -18.17 -8.93 16.34
CA GLU A 17 -18.22 -8.19 17.61
C GLU A 17 -16.82 -7.89 18.17
N GLU A 18 -15.91 -8.87 18.10
CA GLU A 18 -14.50 -8.68 18.46
C GLU A 18 -13.82 -7.69 17.51
N TRP A 19 -14.15 -7.74 16.22
CA TRP A 19 -13.69 -6.77 15.23
C TRP A 19 -14.14 -5.34 15.54
N GLN A 20 -15.40 -5.15 15.93
CA GLN A 20 -15.91 -3.84 16.32
C GLN A 20 -15.20 -3.28 17.55
N ARG A 21 -14.89 -4.13 18.54
CA ARG A 21 -14.10 -3.72 19.72
C ARG A 21 -12.68 -3.31 19.34
N ILE A 22 -12.02 -4.07 18.47
CA ILE A 22 -10.65 -3.76 18.00
C ILE A 22 -10.64 -2.48 17.16
N GLN A 23 -11.62 -2.27 16.28
CA GLN A 23 -11.76 -1.04 15.49
C GLN A 23 -12.03 0.20 16.34
N GLY A 24 -12.69 0.03 17.49
CA GLY A 24 -12.96 1.10 18.45
C GLY A 24 -11.74 1.54 19.26
N GLN A 25 -10.65 0.77 19.27
CA GLN A 25 -9.44 1.12 20.00
C GLN A 25 -8.69 2.28 19.32
N PRO A 26 -8.22 3.28 20.07
CA PRO A 26 -7.49 4.42 19.52
C PRO A 26 -6.20 4.00 18.80
N GLU A 27 -5.54 2.94 19.27
CA GLU A 27 -4.32 2.39 18.69
C GLU A 27 -4.54 1.83 17.27
N PHE A 28 -5.71 1.23 17.00
CA PHE A 28 -6.07 0.75 15.66
C PHE A 28 -6.35 1.93 14.71
N GLN A 29 -7.00 2.98 15.21
CA GLN A 29 -7.26 4.17 14.40
C GLN A 29 -5.99 4.93 14.04
N GLU A 30 -5.03 5.04 14.96
CA GLU A 30 -3.70 5.62 14.67
C GLU A 30 -2.95 4.83 13.61
N LEU A 31 -3.01 3.48 13.67
CA LEU A 31 -2.42 2.60 12.67
C LEU A 31 -3.01 2.86 11.27
N VAL A 32 -4.35 2.89 11.17
CA VAL A 32 -5.06 3.14 9.92
C VAL A 32 -4.81 4.56 9.42
N ALA A 33 -4.82 5.57 10.29
CA ALA A 33 -4.53 6.96 9.94
C ALA A 33 -3.09 7.13 9.41
N ALA A 34 -2.12 6.47 10.04
CA ALA A 34 -0.73 6.48 9.61
C ALA A 34 -0.53 5.80 8.24
N LYS A 35 -1.34 4.78 7.92
CA LYS A 35 -1.36 4.12 6.61
C LYS A 35 -2.03 5.00 5.55
N ARG A 36 -3.18 5.60 5.87
CA ARG A 36 -3.92 6.49 4.95
C ARG A 36 -3.16 7.77 4.62
N ARG A 37 -2.49 8.39 5.60
CA ARG A 37 -1.69 9.63 5.38
C ARG A 37 -0.55 9.46 4.38
N PHE A 38 -0.18 8.21 4.09
CA PHE A 38 0.83 7.88 3.10
C PHE A 38 0.24 7.45 1.76
N ILE A 39 -0.75 6.56 1.79
CA ILE A 39 -1.34 6.00 0.58
C ILE A 39 -2.17 7.05 -0.15
N ILE A 40 -2.97 7.85 0.56
CA ILE A 40 -3.85 8.86 -0.06
C ILE A 40 -3.07 9.85 -0.94
N PRO A 41 -2.02 10.53 -0.46
CA PRO A 41 -1.27 11.45 -1.33
C PRO A 41 -0.56 10.72 -2.48
N ALA A 42 -0.06 9.50 -2.27
CA ALA A 42 0.55 8.70 -3.34
C ALA A 42 -0.47 8.33 -4.42
N THR A 43 -1.69 7.97 -4.05
CA THR A 43 -2.80 7.68 -4.98
C THR A 43 -3.22 8.94 -5.74
N ILE A 44 -3.35 10.08 -5.07
CA ILE A 44 -3.68 11.35 -5.73
C ILE A 44 -2.60 11.71 -6.75
N PHE A 45 -1.32 11.63 -6.35
CA PHE A 45 -0.20 11.86 -7.25
C PHE A 45 -0.21 10.89 -8.44
N PHE A 46 -0.41 9.60 -8.20
CA PHE A 46 -0.50 8.57 -9.25
C PHE A 46 -1.59 8.89 -10.27
N VAL A 47 -2.80 9.22 -9.79
CA VAL A 47 -3.93 9.54 -10.66
C VAL A 47 -3.61 10.79 -11.51
N LEU A 48 -3.12 11.85 -10.88
CA LEU A 48 -2.73 13.07 -11.61
C LEU A 48 -1.62 12.80 -12.63
N TYR A 49 -0.62 12.02 -12.26
CA TYR A 49 0.50 11.69 -13.13
C TYR A 49 0.08 10.82 -14.33
N TYR A 50 -0.73 9.79 -14.09
CA TYR A 50 -1.30 8.92 -15.12
C TYR A 50 -2.14 9.71 -16.13
N PHE A 51 -3.01 10.61 -15.65
CA PHE A 51 -3.82 11.45 -16.55
C PHE A 51 -3.02 12.60 -17.19
N ALA A 52 -1.82 12.91 -16.70
CA ALA A 52 -1.01 13.96 -17.29
C ALA A 52 -0.60 13.60 -18.73
N LEU A 53 -0.31 12.33 -19.04
CA LEU A 53 0.07 11.93 -20.40
C LEU A 53 -1.01 12.25 -21.45
N PRO A 54 -2.26 11.74 -21.34
CA PRO A 54 -3.29 12.04 -22.33
C PRO A 54 -3.65 13.53 -22.39
N VAL A 55 -3.61 14.24 -21.25
CA VAL A 55 -3.81 15.70 -21.20
C VAL A 55 -2.70 16.42 -21.97
N LEU A 56 -1.42 16.13 -21.69
CA LEU A 56 -0.31 16.79 -22.36
C LEU A 56 -0.24 16.43 -23.85
N VAL A 57 -0.58 15.20 -24.24
CA VAL A 57 -0.67 14.79 -25.65
C VAL A 57 -1.78 15.56 -26.37
N GLY A 58 -2.94 15.75 -25.73
CA GLY A 58 -4.07 16.47 -26.32
C GLY A 58 -3.86 17.99 -26.42
N TYR A 59 -3.33 18.63 -25.38
CA TYR A 59 -3.14 20.08 -25.33
C TYR A 59 -1.80 20.55 -25.91
N HIS A 60 -0.74 19.74 -25.78
CA HIS A 60 0.62 20.09 -26.19
C HIS A 60 1.30 18.98 -27.01
N PRO A 61 0.71 18.57 -28.15
CA PRO A 61 1.25 17.50 -28.99
C PRO A 61 2.67 17.79 -29.48
N ALA A 62 3.00 19.05 -29.78
CA ALA A 62 4.34 19.45 -30.23
C ALA A 62 5.46 19.18 -29.19
N LEU A 63 5.14 19.29 -27.89
CA LEU A 63 6.06 18.95 -26.81
C LEU A 63 6.23 17.43 -26.69
N MET A 64 5.13 16.69 -26.78
CA MET A 64 5.14 15.23 -26.66
C MET A 64 5.76 14.53 -27.87
N SER A 65 5.70 15.14 -29.05
CA SER A 65 6.36 14.67 -30.27
C SER A 65 7.84 15.05 -30.36
N ARG A 66 8.39 15.84 -29.42
CA ARG A 66 9.83 16.14 -29.44
C ARG A 66 10.62 14.85 -29.25
N ARG A 67 11.46 14.56 -30.24
CA ARG A 67 12.37 13.41 -30.26
C ARG A 67 13.52 13.68 -29.30
N VAL A 68 13.87 12.67 -28.51
CA VAL A 68 14.97 12.72 -27.53
C VAL A 68 16.12 11.83 -28.00
N PHE A 69 15.83 10.61 -28.42
CA PHE A 69 16.83 9.68 -28.97
C PHE A 69 16.25 8.88 -30.13
N GLY A 70 16.77 9.08 -31.33
CA GLY A 70 16.26 8.41 -32.54
C GLY A 70 14.76 8.68 -32.75
N GLU A 71 13.97 7.60 -32.79
CA GLU A 71 12.50 7.66 -32.90
C GLU A 71 11.78 7.80 -31.55
N VAL A 72 12.49 7.74 -30.43
CA VAL A 72 11.93 7.88 -29.08
C VAL A 72 11.65 9.36 -28.81
N ASN A 73 10.37 9.67 -28.62
CA ASN A 73 9.88 11.00 -28.23
C ASN A 73 9.59 11.09 -26.72
N LEU A 74 9.27 12.29 -26.26
CA LEU A 74 8.93 12.58 -24.87
C LEU A 74 7.73 11.79 -24.35
N ALA A 75 6.72 11.50 -25.20
CA ALA A 75 5.59 10.67 -24.81
C ALA A 75 6.03 9.24 -24.43
N TYR A 76 6.95 8.64 -25.18
CA TYR A 76 7.51 7.32 -24.84
C TYR A 76 8.28 7.34 -23.51
N LEU A 77 9.07 8.39 -23.27
CA LEU A 77 9.78 8.55 -21.99
C LEU A 77 8.81 8.73 -20.82
N PHE A 78 7.75 9.50 -21.01
CA PHE A 78 6.73 9.68 -20.00
C PHE A 78 6.01 8.36 -19.71
N ALA A 79 5.59 7.63 -20.75
CA ALA A 79 4.97 6.31 -20.59
C ALA A 79 5.91 5.33 -19.84
N LEU A 80 7.21 5.33 -20.14
CA LEU A 80 8.18 4.51 -19.42
C LEU A 80 8.31 4.93 -17.95
N SER A 81 8.26 6.23 -17.67
CA SER A 81 8.32 6.76 -16.30
C SER A 81 7.13 6.33 -15.44
N GLU A 82 5.97 6.02 -16.04
CA GLU A 82 4.82 5.49 -15.29
C GLU A 82 5.12 4.13 -14.65
N PHE A 83 5.86 3.25 -15.35
CA PHE A 83 6.29 1.97 -14.79
C PHE A 83 7.24 2.16 -13.61
N VAL A 84 8.22 3.07 -13.74
CA VAL A 84 9.15 3.40 -12.66
C VAL A 84 8.40 3.97 -11.46
N MET A 85 7.44 4.87 -11.70
CA MET A 85 6.56 5.39 -10.65
C MET A 85 5.79 4.27 -9.94
N ALA A 86 5.17 3.34 -10.67
CA ALA A 86 4.42 2.24 -10.09
C ALA A 86 5.32 1.36 -9.18
N TRP A 87 6.52 1.04 -9.63
CA TRP A 87 7.51 0.33 -8.80
C TRP A 87 7.95 1.13 -7.59
N LEU A 88 8.15 2.44 -7.72
CA LEU A 88 8.47 3.29 -6.58
C LEU A 88 7.35 3.26 -5.54
N ILE A 89 6.09 3.42 -5.93
CA ILE A 89 4.94 3.34 -5.01
C ILE A 89 4.87 1.96 -4.36
N MET A 90 5.09 0.88 -5.12
CA MET A 90 5.11 -0.48 -4.57
C MET A 90 6.26 -0.69 -3.57
N ALA A 91 7.48 -0.29 -3.91
CA ALA A 91 8.64 -0.40 -3.01
C ALA A 91 8.45 0.44 -1.74
N LEU A 92 7.89 1.63 -1.90
CA LEU A 92 7.55 2.55 -0.83
C LEU A 92 6.48 1.93 0.10
N TYR A 93 5.47 1.27 -0.47
CA TYR A 93 4.48 0.50 0.27
C TYR A 93 5.13 -0.66 1.05
N LEU A 94 5.96 -1.48 0.41
CA LEU A 94 6.64 -2.61 1.06
C LEU A 94 7.53 -2.16 2.22
N ARG A 95 8.27 -1.05 2.04
CA ARG A 95 9.10 -0.47 3.10
C ARG A 95 8.27 0.01 4.29
N ARG A 96 7.05 0.51 4.04
CA ARG A 96 6.12 0.94 5.09
C ARG A 96 5.39 -0.25 5.73
N ALA A 97 5.11 -1.31 4.97
CA ALA A 97 4.52 -2.55 5.47
C ALA A 97 5.36 -3.17 6.59
N LYS A 98 6.69 -3.11 6.45
CA LYS A 98 7.63 -3.54 7.49
C LYS A 98 7.45 -2.82 8.84
N ARG A 99 6.91 -1.59 8.85
CA ARG A 99 6.55 -0.87 10.10
C ARG A 99 5.20 -1.33 10.67
N PHE A 100 4.28 -1.80 9.83
CA PHE A 100 3.00 -2.36 10.29
C PHE A 100 3.21 -3.75 10.91
N ASP A 101 4.08 -4.57 10.33
CA ASP A 101 4.43 -5.88 10.88
C ASP A 101 4.98 -5.78 12.31
N GLN A 102 5.72 -4.71 12.63
CA GLN A 102 6.23 -4.45 13.98
C GLN A 102 5.12 -4.09 14.98
N LEU A 103 4.12 -3.30 14.55
CA LEU A 103 2.99 -2.92 15.40
C LEU A 103 2.04 -4.09 15.64
N GLU A 104 1.87 -4.95 14.63
CA GLU A 104 1.07 -6.17 14.72
C GLU A 104 1.67 -7.18 15.73
N GLN A 105 2.99 -7.33 15.76
CA GLN A 105 3.67 -8.17 16.75
C GLN A 105 3.46 -7.68 18.19
N VAL A 106 3.45 -6.36 18.41
CA VAL A 106 3.17 -5.77 19.73
C VAL A 106 1.71 -6.01 20.14
N LEU A 107 0.77 -5.88 19.22
CA LEU A 107 -0.65 -6.12 19.50
C LEU A 107 -0.93 -7.58 19.85
N ILE A 108 -0.39 -8.53 19.07
CA ILE A 108 -0.54 -9.98 19.31
C ILE A 108 0.07 -10.37 20.67
N ALA A 109 1.21 -9.78 21.03
CA ALA A 109 1.85 -10.03 22.33
C ALA A 109 0.97 -9.56 23.50
N ARG A 110 0.24 -8.45 23.33
CA ARG A 110 -0.61 -7.86 24.38
C ARG A 110 -1.93 -8.61 24.55
N VAL A 111 -2.59 -8.98 23.46
CA VAL A 111 -3.79 -9.84 23.52
C VAL A 111 -3.48 -11.19 24.17
N ARG A 112 -2.25 -11.71 24.00
CA ARG A 112 -1.80 -12.94 24.66
C ARG A 112 -1.63 -12.79 26.18
N SER A 113 -1.23 -11.61 26.69
CA SER A 113 -1.07 -11.40 28.13
C SER A 113 -2.39 -11.22 28.86
N ASP A 114 -3.41 -10.65 28.21
CA ASP A 114 -4.74 -10.48 28.80
C ASP A 114 -5.50 -11.81 28.97
N TYR A 115 -4.97 -12.90 28.41
CA TYR A 115 -5.51 -14.27 28.53
C TYR A 115 -4.69 -15.18 29.48
N GLN A 116 -3.64 -14.66 30.13
CA GLN A 116 -2.93 -15.34 31.22
C GLN A 116 -3.31 -14.72 32.58
#